data_AF-A0A350T3Q9-F1
#
_entry.id   AF-A0A350T3Q9-F1
#
_cell.length_a   1.000
_cell.length_b   1.000
_cell.length_c   1.000
_cell.angle_alpha   90.00
_cell.angle_beta   90.00
_cell.angle_gamma   90.00
#
_symmetry.space_group_name_H-M   'P 1'
#
loop_
_entity.id
_entity.type
_entity.pdbx_description
1 polymer ?
#
loop_
_entity_poly.entity_id
_entity_poly.type
_entity_poly.pdbx_seq_one_letter_code
_entity_poly.pdbx_strand_id
1 'polypeptide(L)'
;ELASYAWERRSQFLGGVATWDDASEILKSDAPGPIVLVDIADNPWTGGPGDSAELVRVLLREEIGDACVASICDPRAVERCIAAGPGLTIGLELGGHTDRLHGPPLHIAGEVRNLSIGRYVNAGPMHAGVEVNLGPTAVVRVRGIDVVVTTYAETPIDLNVFRSQGIEPTARRVIALKGKGHFRAAFEPIAARVVLVEGPGITGSDLSRLKFERVRRPIWPLDPDLDWDITATRR
;
A
#
# COMPACT_ATOMS: atom_id res chain seq x y z
N GLU A 1 20.51 30.18 0.78
CA GLU A 1 21.09 29.08 1.57
C GLU A 1 20.26 27.80 1.46
N LEU A 2 19.05 27.72 2.03
CA LEU A 2 18.23 26.49 1.97
C LEU A 2 17.91 26.01 0.55
N ALA A 3 17.62 26.94 -0.37
CA ALA A 3 17.33 26.57 -1.76
C ALA A 3 18.57 25.99 -2.48
N SER A 4 19.77 26.52 -2.19
CA SER A 4 21.05 25.98 -2.70
C SER A 4 21.26 24.57 -2.14
N TYR A 5 21.07 24.43 -0.83
CA TYR A 5 21.23 23.18 -0.11
C TYR A 5 20.35 22.07 -0.69
N ALA A 6 19.08 22.37 -0.97
CA ALA A 6 18.14 21.44 -1.60
C ALA A 6 18.54 21.12 -3.04
N TRP A 7 18.93 22.12 -3.83
CA TRP A 7 19.34 21.94 -5.23
C TRP A 7 20.57 21.04 -5.36
N GLU A 8 21.59 21.26 -4.52
CA GLU A 8 22.80 20.44 -4.47
C GLU A 8 22.52 18.98 -4.12
N ARG A 9 21.45 18.73 -3.35
CA ARG A 9 21.05 17.39 -2.89
C ARG A 9 19.89 16.81 -3.68
N ARG A 10 19.44 17.46 -4.75
CA ARG A 10 18.21 17.08 -5.48
C ARG A 10 18.15 15.59 -5.79
N SER A 11 19.25 15.01 -6.30
CA SER A 11 19.34 13.57 -6.62
C SER A 11 19.15 12.64 -5.42
N GLN A 12 19.47 13.08 -4.20
CA GLN A 12 19.26 12.30 -2.97
C GLN A 12 17.78 12.18 -2.60
N PHE A 13 16.91 13.01 -3.18
CA PHE A 13 15.46 12.90 -3.03
C PHE A 13 14.84 11.91 -4.03
N LEU A 14 15.61 11.37 -4.98
CA LEU A 14 15.17 10.22 -5.77
C LEU A 14 15.31 8.98 -4.88
N GLY A 15 14.18 8.51 -4.35
CA GLY A 15 14.12 7.24 -3.62
C GLY A 15 14.16 6.05 -4.59
N GLY A 16 14.77 4.96 -4.15
CA GLY A 16 14.67 3.65 -4.79
C GLY A 16 13.74 2.72 -4.01
N VAL A 17 13.15 1.75 -4.71
CA VAL A 17 12.44 0.62 -4.14
C VAL A 17 13.13 -0.68 -4.54
N ALA A 18 12.81 -1.78 -3.86
CA ALA A 18 13.23 -3.09 -4.31
C ALA A 18 12.58 -3.42 -5.66
N THR A 19 13.29 -4.15 -6.52
CA THR A 19 12.65 -4.77 -7.67
C THR A 19 11.68 -5.85 -7.20
N TRP A 20 10.72 -6.24 -8.06
CA TRP A 20 9.83 -7.35 -7.73
C TRP A 20 10.55 -8.69 -7.58
N ASP A 21 11.68 -8.87 -8.27
CA ASP A 21 12.52 -10.07 -8.13
C ASP A 21 13.23 -10.08 -6.77
N ASP A 22 13.88 -8.98 -6.37
CA ASP A 22 14.49 -8.84 -5.04
C ASP A 22 13.46 -9.02 -3.93
N ALA A 23 12.28 -8.41 -4.09
CA ALA A 23 11.19 -8.56 -3.13
C ALA A 23 10.75 -10.04 -3.01
N SER A 24 10.65 -10.75 -4.13
CA SER A 24 10.26 -12.17 -4.14
C SER A 24 11.30 -13.06 -3.44
N GLU A 25 12.59 -12.80 -3.64
CA GLU A 25 13.66 -13.49 -2.93
C GLU A 25 13.60 -13.24 -1.41
N ILE A 26 13.41 -11.98 -1.00
CA ILE A 26 13.29 -11.61 0.41
C ILE A 26 12.06 -12.28 1.04
N LEU A 27 10.91 -12.23 0.38
CA LEU A 27 9.67 -12.84 0.86
C LEU A 27 9.79 -14.36 1.08
N LYS A 28 10.66 -15.04 0.31
CA LYS A 28 10.93 -16.48 0.43
C LYS A 28 11.98 -16.82 1.50
N SER A 29 12.73 -15.83 1.99
CA SER A 29 13.71 -16.02 3.04
C SER A 29 13.10 -16.50 4.36
N ASP A 30 13.95 -17.10 5.20
CA ASP A 30 13.64 -17.37 6.59
C ASP A 30 13.96 -16.12 7.43
N ALA A 31 12.94 -15.57 8.09
CA ALA A 31 13.05 -14.34 8.85
C ALA A 31 12.45 -14.55 10.26
N PRO A 32 13.07 -14.02 11.32
CA PRO A 32 12.63 -14.25 12.70
C PRO A 32 11.35 -13.49 13.09
N GLY A 33 10.69 -12.83 12.14
CA GLY A 33 9.50 -12.00 12.33
C GLY A 33 8.90 -11.58 10.98
N PRO A 34 7.80 -10.82 10.97
CA PRO A 34 7.10 -10.46 9.76
C PRO A 34 7.99 -9.66 8.80
N ILE A 35 7.92 -10.01 7.52
CA ILE A 35 8.38 -9.15 6.44
C ILE A 35 7.25 -8.18 6.12
N VAL A 36 7.53 -6.88 6.18
CA VAL A 36 6.56 -5.83 5.85
C VAL A 36 6.79 -5.38 4.41
N LEU A 37 5.94 -5.84 3.50
CA LEU A 37 5.96 -5.51 2.08
C LEU A 37 5.08 -4.28 1.84
N VAL A 38 5.63 -3.21 1.29
CA VAL A 38 4.92 -1.93 1.17
C VAL A 38 4.88 -1.45 -0.26
N ASP A 39 3.68 -1.34 -0.82
CA ASP A 39 3.47 -0.69 -2.11
C ASP A 39 3.39 0.83 -1.93
N ILE A 40 4.32 1.54 -2.56
CA ILE A 40 4.36 3.01 -2.52
C ILE A 40 3.56 3.65 -3.66
N ALA A 41 3.12 2.87 -4.65
CA ALA A 41 2.54 3.37 -5.90
C ALA A 41 1.02 3.62 -5.83
N ASP A 42 0.34 3.11 -4.80
CA ASP A 42 -1.11 3.25 -4.63
C ASP A 42 -1.51 3.63 -3.18
N ASN A 43 -0.77 4.55 -2.56
CA ASN A 43 -1.02 4.92 -1.18
C ASN A 43 -2.07 6.06 -1.08
N PRO A 44 -3.21 5.87 -0.34
CA PRO A 44 -4.29 6.85 -0.29
C PRO A 44 -3.90 8.25 0.19
N TRP A 45 -3.08 8.35 1.23
CA TRP A 45 -2.64 9.66 1.75
C TRP A 45 -1.67 10.39 0.83
N THR A 46 -1.21 9.74 -0.23
CA THR A 46 -0.40 10.37 -1.29
C THR A 46 -1.18 10.56 -2.58
N GLY A 47 -2.51 10.36 -2.56
CA GLY A 47 -3.40 10.60 -3.69
C GLY A 47 -3.76 9.36 -4.51
N GLY A 48 -3.39 8.15 -4.07
CA GLY A 48 -3.83 6.90 -4.70
C GLY A 48 -5.27 6.52 -4.32
N PRO A 49 -5.99 5.75 -5.13
CA PRO A 49 -7.28 5.17 -4.76
C PRO A 49 -7.21 4.07 -3.69
N GLY A 50 -6.07 3.39 -3.55
CA GLY A 50 -5.90 2.27 -2.64
C GLY A 50 -6.54 0.96 -3.12
N ASP A 51 -6.97 0.87 -4.38
CA ASP A 51 -7.67 -0.28 -4.94
C ASP A 51 -6.76 -1.28 -5.70
N SER A 52 -5.45 -1.04 -5.79
CA SER A 52 -4.51 -2.00 -6.38
C SER A 52 -4.50 -3.32 -5.60
N ALA A 53 -4.66 -4.43 -6.33
CA ALA A 53 -4.57 -5.79 -5.81
C ALA A 53 -3.18 -6.43 -6.03
N GLU A 54 -2.18 -5.65 -6.44
CA GLU A 54 -0.88 -6.20 -6.87
C GLU A 54 -0.14 -6.92 -5.75
N LEU A 55 -0.21 -6.42 -4.51
CA LEU A 55 0.36 -7.11 -3.35
C LEU A 55 -0.24 -8.52 -3.16
N VAL A 56 -1.56 -8.66 -3.32
CA VAL A 56 -2.22 -9.98 -3.25
C VAL A 56 -1.79 -10.86 -4.43
N ARG A 57 -1.73 -10.28 -5.64
CA ARG A 57 -1.30 -10.99 -6.85
C ARG A 57 0.10 -11.59 -6.69
N VAL A 58 1.04 -10.82 -6.16
CA VAL A 58 2.41 -11.28 -5.93
C VAL A 58 2.46 -12.35 -4.85
N LEU A 59 1.79 -12.18 -3.71
CA LEU A 59 1.76 -13.21 -2.67
C LEU A 59 1.17 -14.54 -3.17
N LEU A 60 0.13 -14.50 -4.01
CA LEU A 60 -0.44 -15.69 -4.63
C LEU A 60 0.51 -16.35 -5.64
N ARG A 61 1.25 -15.54 -6.43
CA ARG A 61 2.24 -16.01 -7.41
C ARG A 61 3.43 -16.68 -6.73
N GLU A 62 3.90 -16.10 -5.63
CA GLU A 62 5.02 -16.62 -4.83
C GLU A 62 4.60 -17.72 -3.83
N GLU A 63 3.30 -18.08 -3.81
CA GLU A 63 2.71 -19.12 -2.96
C GLU A 63 2.85 -18.86 -1.45
N ILE A 64 2.78 -17.59 -1.06
CA ILE A 64 2.91 -17.16 0.33
C ILE A 64 1.53 -17.12 0.96
N GLY A 65 1.22 -18.14 1.75
CA GLY A 65 -0.08 -18.27 2.41
C GLY A 65 -0.17 -17.60 3.78
N ASP A 66 0.88 -17.60 4.61
CA ASP A 66 0.82 -16.97 5.94
C ASP A 66 1.07 -15.46 5.87
N ALA A 67 0.07 -14.75 5.33
CA ALA A 67 0.14 -13.31 5.13
C ALA A 67 -1.16 -12.60 5.47
N CYS A 68 -1.06 -11.30 5.77
CA CYS A 68 -2.21 -10.41 5.79
C CYS A 68 -1.94 -9.17 4.94
N VAL A 69 -2.98 -8.68 4.25
CA VAL A 69 -2.91 -7.52 3.36
C VAL A 69 -3.92 -6.47 3.81
N ALA A 70 -3.48 -5.24 4.04
CA ALA A 70 -4.36 -4.10 4.30
C ALA A 70 -3.94 -2.88 3.48
N SER A 71 -4.85 -2.14 2.87
CA SER A 71 -6.20 -2.53 2.48
C SER A 71 -6.33 -2.50 0.96
N ILE A 72 -7.40 -3.10 0.47
CA ILE A 72 -7.88 -2.89 -0.89
C ILE A 72 -9.22 -2.17 -0.80
N CYS A 73 -9.25 -0.92 -1.28
CA CYS A 73 -10.48 -0.14 -1.38
C CYS A 73 -11.34 -0.69 -2.52
N ASP A 74 -12.34 -1.49 -2.19
CA ASP A 74 -13.26 -2.09 -3.18
C ASP A 74 -14.67 -2.23 -2.57
N PRO A 75 -15.47 -1.13 -2.59
CA PRO A 75 -16.85 -1.15 -2.13
C PRO A 75 -17.69 -2.27 -2.72
N ARG A 76 -17.46 -2.60 -4.00
CA ARG A 76 -18.24 -3.63 -4.72
C ARG A 76 -17.91 -5.02 -4.19
N ALA A 77 -16.64 -5.32 -3.92
CA ALA A 77 -16.26 -6.57 -3.29
C ALA A 77 -16.80 -6.66 -1.86
N VAL A 78 -16.80 -5.57 -1.09
CA VAL A 78 -17.43 -5.53 0.25
C VAL A 78 -18.93 -5.86 0.16
N GLU A 79 -19.67 -5.23 -0.74
CA GLU A 79 -21.10 -5.52 -0.95
C GLU A 79 -21.36 -6.99 -1.29
N ARG A 80 -20.54 -7.59 -2.16
CA ARG A 80 -20.64 -9.02 -2.48
C ARG A 80 -20.34 -9.91 -1.27
N CYS A 81 -19.36 -9.55 -0.45
CA CYS A 81 -19.05 -10.28 0.79
C CYS A 81 -20.21 -10.20 1.80
N ILE A 82 -20.84 -9.02 1.94
CA ILE A 82 -22.00 -8.82 2.80
C ILE A 82 -23.19 -9.66 2.32
N ALA A 83 -23.46 -9.65 1.01
CA ALA A 83 -24.56 -10.41 0.43
C ALA A 83 -24.40 -11.93 0.59
N ALA A 84 -23.16 -12.43 0.55
CA ALA A 84 -22.85 -13.83 0.78
C ALA A 84 -22.91 -14.20 2.28
N GLY A 85 -22.29 -13.38 3.13
CA GLY A 85 -22.16 -13.62 4.56
C GLY A 85 -20.90 -14.44 4.94
N PRO A 86 -20.52 -14.43 6.22
CA PRO A 86 -19.31 -15.10 6.70
C PRO A 86 -19.35 -16.64 6.52
N GLY A 87 -18.19 -17.25 6.31
CA GLY A 87 -17.98 -18.68 6.13
C GLY A 87 -18.19 -19.20 4.71
N LEU A 88 -18.73 -18.38 3.79
CA LEU A 88 -18.91 -18.76 2.39
C LEU A 88 -17.69 -18.43 1.55
N THR A 89 -17.36 -19.32 0.61
CA THR A 89 -16.40 -19.05 -0.47
C THR A 89 -17.11 -18.46 -1.67
N ILE A 90 -16.64 -17.31 -2.14
CA ILE A 90 -17.20 -16.61 -3.31
C ILE A 90 -16.11 -16.23 -4.31
N GLY A 91 -16.49 -16.15 -5.58
CA GLY A 91 -15.66 -15.56 -6.63
C GLY A 91 -15.72 -14.04 -6.56
N LEU A 92 -14.55 -13.38 -6.61
CA LEU A 92 -14.43 -11.92 -6.61
C LEU A 92 -13.45 -11.46 -7.70
N GLU A 93 -13.82 -10.36 -8.34
CA GLU A 93 -12.89 -9.45 -9.02
C GLU A 93 -12.49 -8.37 -8.02
N LEU A 94 -11.30 -8.52 -7.44
CA LEU A 94 -10.79 -7.71 -6.34
C LEU A 94 -9.93 -6.56 -6.87
N GLY A 95 -10.28 -5.33 -6.49
CA GLY A 95 -9.50 -4.13 -6.79
C GLY A 95 -9.44 -3.74 -8.26
N GLY A 96 -8.72 -2.66 -8.59
CA GLY A 96 -8.47 -2.21 -9.97
C GLY A 96 -9.72 -1.70 -10.70
N HIS A 97 -10.66 -1.08 -9.97
CA HIS A 97 -11.92 -0.57 -10.51
C HIS A 97 -11.92 0.95 -10.70
N THR A 98 -10.98 1.67 -10.09
CA THR A 98 -10.96 3.14 -10.15
C THR A 98 -10.53 3.67 -11.51
N ASP A 99 -9.46 3.11 -12.07
CA ASP A 99 -8.89 3.52 -13.37
C ASP A 99 -8.07 2.39 -14.00
N ARG A 100 -7.27 2.71 -15.02
CA ARG A 100 -6.38 1.75 -15.72
C ARG A 100 -4.92 1.83 -15.27
N LEU A 101 -4.63 2.66 -14.27
CA LEU A 101 -3.28 2.97 -13.77
C LEU A 101 -2.91 2.11 -12.56
N HIS A 102 -3.89 1.65 -11.76
CA HIS A 102 -3.68 0.88 -10.52
C HIS A 102 -3.78 -0.64 -10.70
N GLY A 103 -3.63 -1.10 -11.94
CA GLY A 103 -3.62 -2.52 -12.30
C GLY A 103 -5.02 -3.08 -12.56
N PRO A 104 -5.12 -4.24 -13.24
CA PRO A 104 -6.41 -4.87 -13.52
C PRO A 104 -6.98 -5.58 -12.28
N PRO A 105 -8.32 -5.76 -12.20
CA PRO A 105 -8.93 -6.56 -11.16
C PRO A 105 -8.33 -7.96 -11.05
N LEU A 106 -8.14 -8.42 -9.82
CA LEU A 106 -7.63 -9.75 -9.51
C LEU A 106 -8.79 -10.72 -9.27
N HIS A 107 -8.88 -11.75 -10.10
CA HIS A 107 -9.86 -12.81 -9.90
C HIS A 107 -9.39 -13.76 -8.80
N ILE A 108 -10.20 -13.90 -7.74
CA ILE A 108 -9.96 -14.83 -6.64
C ILE A 108 -11.22 -15.63 -6.29
N ALA A 109 -11.03 -16.82 -5.73
CA ALA A 109 -12.04 -17.52 -4.95
C ALA A 109 -11.61 -17.48 -3.48
N GLY A 110 -12.36 -16.76 -2.65
CA GLY A 110 -11.99 -16.50 -1.26
C GLY A 110 -13.14 -16.71 -0.28
N GLU A 111 -12.80 -17.17 0.93
CA GLU A 111 -13.72 -17.31 2.06
C GLU A 111 -13.95 -15.97 2.73
N VAL A 112 -15.21 -15.57 2.91
CA VAL A 112 -15.56 -14.39 3.73
C VAL A 112 -15.35 -14.74 5.20
N ARG A 113 -14.26 -14.28 5.81
CA ARG A 113 -13.90 -14.61 7.21
C ARG A 113 -14.62 -13.75 8.22
N ASN A 114 -14.77 -12.47 7.91
CA ASN A 114 -15.28 -11.46 8.83
C ASN A 114 -15.96 -10.32 8.05
N LEU A 115 -16.98 -9.72 8.66
CA LEU A 115 -17.65 -8.51 8.21
C LEU A 115 -17.73 -7.54 9.38
N SER A 116 -17.38 -6.28 9.17
CA SER A 116 -17.43 -5.25 10.20
C SER A 116 -17.90 -3.91 9.64
N ILE A 117 -18.19 -2.97 10.54
CA ILE A 117 -18.47 -1.57 10.17
C ILE A 117 -17.19 -0.77 9.87
N GLY A 118 -16.01 -1.39 9.95
CA GLY A 118 -14.71 -0.81 9.63
C GLY A 118 -14.26 0.36 10.49
N ARG A 119 -14.69 0.43 11.76
CA ARG A 119 -14.24 1.46 12.70
C ARG A 119 -13.22 0.89 13.67
N TYR A 120 -12.15 1.65 13.90
CA TYR A 120 -11.16 1.35 14.93
C TYR A 120 -10.49 2.63 15.42
N VAL A 121 -9.84 2.58 16.57
CA VAL A 121 -9.04 3.69 17.11
C VAL A 121 -7.58 3.35 16.95
N ASN A 122 -6.76 4.27 16.42
CA ASN A 122 -5.32 4.05 16.34
C ASN A 122 -4.72 3.91 17.76
N ALA A 123 -3.96 2.85 17.99
CA ALA A 123 -3.17 2.69 19.21
C ALA A 123 -1.98 3.65 19.26
N GLY A 124 -1.49 4.07 18.09
CA GLY A 124 -0.32 4.91 17.92
C GLY A 124 0.91 4.12 17.45
N PRO A 125 2.06 4.80 17.33
CA PRO A 125 2.32 6.15 17.86
C PRO A 125 1.70 7.28 17.01
N MET A 126 1.48 7.07 15.72
CA MET A 126 0.87 8.09 14.86
C MET A 126 -0.65 8.13 15.08
N HIS A 127 -1.22 9.33 15.22
CA HIS A 127 -2.66 9.55 15.41
C HIS A 127 -3.28 8.75 16.58
N ALA A 128 -2.50 8.48 17.64
CA ALA A 128 -2.99 7.74 18.81
C ALA A 128 -4.29 8.33 19.36
N GLY A 129 -5.31 7.49 19.57
CA GLY A 129 -6.63 7.90 20.07
C GLY A 129 -7.58 8.46 19.00
N VAL A 130 -7.12 8.65 17.76
CA VAL A 130 -7.98 9.09 16.64
C VAL A 130 -8.72 7.88 16.06
N GLU A 131 -10.03 8.02 15.89
CA GLU A 131 -10.86 7.02 15.20
C GLU A 131 -10.64 7.06 13.68
N VAL A 132 -10.54 5.89 13.08
CA VAL A 132 -10.50 5.65 11.64
C VAL A 132 -11.80 4.98 11.22
N ASN A 133 -12.31 5.36 10.05
CA ASN A 133 -13.51 4.80 9.46
C ASN A 133 -13.23 4.30 8.03
N LEU A 134 -13.13 2.98 7.88
CA LEU A 134 -12.96 2.28 6.61
C LEU A 134 -14.30 2.04 5.88
N GLY A 135 -15.42 2.41 6.50
CA GLY A 135 -16.77 2.01 6.08
C GLY A 135 -16.98 0.49 6.25
N PRO A 136 -18.09 -0.07 5.75
CA PRO A 136 -18.27 -1.52 5.73
C PRO A 136 -17.01 -2.21 5.21
N THR A 137 -16.55 -3.22 5.92
CA THR A 137 -15.25 -3.87 5.69
C THR A 137 -15.44 -5.38 5.72
N ALA A 138 -14.76 -6.08 4.83
CA ALA A 138 -14.74 -7.52 4.78
C ALA A 138 -13.30 -8.03 4.92
N VAL A 139 -13.12 -9.17 5.58
CA VAL A 139 -11.90 -9.96 5.48
C VAL A 139 -12.17 -11.13 4.56
N VAL A 140 -11.41 -11.22 3.47
CA VAL A 140 -11.48 -12.34 2.52
C VAL A 140 -10.19 -13.16 2.64
N ARG A 141 -10.34 -14.45 2.91
CA ARG A 141 -9.22 -15.40 2.95
C ARG A 141 -9.06 -16.14 1.63
N VAL A 142 -7.87 -16.06 1.03
CA VAL A 142 -7.52 -16.76 -0.21
C VAL A 142 -6.15 -17.42 -0.08
N ARG A 143 -6.08 -18.75 -0.24
CA ARG A 143 -4.84 -19.55 -0.13
C ARG A 143 -3.99 -19.23 1.12
N GLY A 144 -4.65 -18.96 2.25
CA GLY A 144 -4.03 -18.61 3.54
C GLY A 144 -3.97 -17.11 3.83
N ILE A 145 -3.96 -16.27 2.79
CA ILE A 145 -3.80 -14.82 2.89
C ILE A 145 -5.10 -14.20 3.40
N ASP A 146 -5.04 -13.40 4.47
CA ASP A 146 -6.17 -12.56 4.90
C ASP A 146 -6.09 -11.19 4.23
N VAL A 147 -7.08 -10.85 3.41
CA VAL A 147 -7.15 -9.56 2.72
C VAL A 147 -8.24 -8.71 3.36
N VAL A 148 -7.86 -7.54 3.89
CA VAL A 148 -8.79 -6.52 4.40
C VAL A 148 -9.29 -5.68 3.22
N VAL A 149 -10.57 -5.83 2.89
CA VAL A 149 -11.26 -5.13 1.81
C VAL A 149 -12.18 -4.07 2.40
N THR A 150 -12.02 -2.82 1.99
CA THR A 150 -12.67 -1.65 2.62
C THR A 150 -13.57 -0.91 1.64
N THR A 151 -14.53 -0.15 2.18
CA THR A 151 -15.38 0.74 1.38
C THR A 151 -14.71 2.10 1.16
N TYR A 152 -13.98 2.59 2.15
CA TYR A 152 -13.25 3.86 2.05
C TYR A 152 -11.74 3.62 1.95
N ALA A 153 -11.10 4.46 1.14
CA ALA A 153 -9.65 4.45 0.98
C ALA A 153 -9.00 5.06 2.23
N GLU A 154 -8.02 4.36 2.78
CA GLU A 154 -7.30 4.77 3.98
C GLU A 154 -5.87 4.22 3.95
N THR A 155 -4.93 4.95 4.55
CA THR A 155 -3.54 4.49 4.65
C THR A 155 -3.34 3.72 5.96
N PRO A 156 -2.88 2.46 5.92
CA PRO A 156 -2.53 1.69 7.11
C PRO A 156 -1.35 2.31 7.87
N ILE A 157 -1.64 3.01 8.97
CA ILE A 157 -0.62 3.62 9.85
C ILE A 157 -0.55 2.98 11.24
N ASP A 158 -1.37 1.98 11.49
CA ASP A 158 -1.54 1.36 12.81
C ASP A 158 -1.90 -0.12 12.68
N LEU A 159 -1.42 -0.96 13.62
CA LEU A 159 -1.71 -2.40 13.64
C LEU A 159 -3.21 -2.70 13.82
N ASN A 160 -3.97 -1.75 14.37
CA ASN A 160 -5.41 -1.89 14.57
C ASN A 160 -6.20 -1.95 13.27
N VAL A 161 -5.61 -1.58 12.11
CA VAL A 161 -6.20 -1.88 10.80
C VAL A 161 -6.44 -3.39 10.61
N PHE A 162 -5.59 -4.23 11.20
CA PHE A 162 -5.69 -5.68 11.18
C PHE A 162 -6.42 -6.23 12.41
N ARG A 163 -6.02 -5.78 13.62
CA ARG A 163 -6.56 -6.31 14.89
C ARG A 163 -8.05 -6.07 15.04
N SER A 164 -8.56 -4.91 14.59
CA SER A 164 -10.00 -4.62 14.59
C SER A 164 -10.81 -5.59 13.71
N GLN A 165 -10.14 -6.28 12.78
CA GLN A 165 -10.74 -7.26 11.87
C GLN A 165 -10.48 -8.71 12.31
N GLY A 166 -9.91 -8.92 13.50
CA GLY A 166 -9.60 -10.25 14.05
C GLY A 166 -8.29 -10.86 13.56
N ILE A 167 -7.40 -10.06 12.96
CA ILE A 167 -6.09 -10.51 12.46
C ILE A 167 -5.00 -10.00 13.41
N GLU A 168 -4.18 -10.90 13.95
CA GLU A 168 -2.97 -10.51 14.70
C GLU A 168 -1.78 -10.43 13.72
N PRO A 169 -1.33 -9.22 13.33
CA PRO A 169 -0.29 -9.08 12.32
C PRO A 169 1.09 -9.54 12.81
N THR A 170 1.36 -9.50 14.12
CA THR A 170 2.68 -9.93 14.67
C THR A 170 2.91 -11.43 14.57
N ALA A 171 1.86 -12.22 14.37
CA ALA A 171 1.91 -13.67 14.22
C ALA A 171 1.99 -14.13 12.75
N ARG A 172 2.13 -13.20 11.80
CA ARG A 172 2.19 -13.48 10.36
C ARG A 172 3.62 -13.50 9.85
N ARG A 173 3.91 -14.35 8.87
CA ARG A 173 5.16 -14.29 8.11
C ARG A 173 5.27 -13.02 7.27
N VAL A 174 4.17 -12.58 6.64
CA VAL A 174 4.17 -11.38 5.80
C VAL A 174 3.00 -10.45 6.14
N ILE A 175 3.31 -9.16 6.26
CA ILE A 175 2.33 -8.09 6.32
C ILE A 175 2.51 -7.27 5.05
N ALA A 176 1.50 -7.21 4.19
CA ALA A 176 1.54 -6.37 3.01
C ALA A 176 0.61 -5.16 3.17
N LEU A 177 1.09 -3.96 2.87
CA LEU A 177 0.28 -2.75 2.97
C LEU A 177 0.67 -1.67 1.96
N LYS A 178 -0.18 -0.64 1.85
CA LYS A 178 0.12 0.55 1.04
C LYS A 178 0.64 1.66 1.94
N GLY A 179 1.71 2.34 1.54
CA GLY A 179 2.35 3.35 2.40
C GLY A 179 3.59 3.99 1.81
N LYS A 180 4.13 5.02 2.48
CA LYS A 180 5.46 5.60 2.16
C LYS A 180 6.34 5.74 3.39
N GLY A 181 5.90 6.58 4.33
CA GLY A 181 6.62 6.85 5.58
C GLY A 181 5.80 6.53 6.83
N HIS A 182 4.50 6.86 6.82
CA HIS A 182 3.65 6.83 8.01
C HIS A 182 3.52 5.45 8.66
N PHE A 183 3.44 4.37 7.87
CA PHE A 183 3.35 2.99 8.38
C PHE A 183 4.54 2.62 9.28
N ARG A 184 5.73 3.21 9.04
CA ARG A 184 6.96 2.82 9.70
C ARG A 184 6.83 2.87 11.22
N ALA A 185 6.15 3.89 11.74
CA ALA A 185 6.02 4.10 13.17
C ALA A 185 5.31 2.93 13.91
N ALA A 186 4.35 2.26 13.26
CA ALA A 186 3.64 1.12 13.84
C ALA A 186 4.21 -0.25 13.42
N PHE A 187 4.72 -0.36 12.19
CA PHE A 187 5.10 -1.65 11.61
C PHE A 187 6.60 -1.95 11.68
N GLU A 188 7.50 -0.96 11.64
CA GLU A 188 8.95 -1.22 11.81
C GLU A 188 9.31 -1.90 13.13
N PRO A 189 8.72 -1.53 14.29
CA PRO A 189 9.08 -2.16 15.56
C PRO A 189 8.83 -3.66 15.62
N ILE A 190 7.94 -4.18 14.76
CA ILE A 190 7.62 -5.61 14.69
C ILE A 190 8.25 -6.29 13.46
N ALA A 191 8.77 -5.53 12.50
CA ALA A 191 9.27 -6.05 11.24
C ALA A 191 10.65 -6.69 11.40
N ALA A 192 10.83 -7.90 10.87
CA ALA A 192 12.18 -8.41 10.62
C ALA A 192 12.85 -7.66 9.48
N ARG A 193 12.07 -7.29 8.45
CA ARG A 193 12.50 -6.49 7.29
C ARG A 193 11.34 -5.66 6.76
N VAL A 194 11.65 -4.45 6.28
CA VAL A 194 10.73 -3.62 5.49
C VAL A 194 11.21 -3.63 4.04
N VAL A 195 10.31 -3.96 3.12
CA VAL A 195 10.58 -4.00 1.68
C VAL A 195 9.61 -3.06 1.00
N LEU A 196 10.12 -1.94 0.48
CA LEU A 196 9.33 -1.05 -0.38
C LEU A 196 9.34 -1.59 -1.80
N VAL A 197 8.19 -1.60 -2.45
CA VAL A 197 7.98 -1.99 -3.86
C VAL A 197 7.09 -0.96 -4.56
N GLU A 198 7.07 -1.04 -5.89
CA GLU A 198 6.17 -0.24 -6.71
C GLU A 198 5.27 -1.12 -7.57
N GLY A 199 3.99 -1.17 -7.21
CA GLY A 199 2.95 -1.69 -8.07
C GLY A 199 2.60 -0.75 -9.23
N PRO A 200 1.61 -1.13 -10.05
CA PRO A 200 0.87 -0.18 -10.86
C PRO A 200 0.26 0.91 -9.97
N GLY A 201 0.40 2.17 -10.37
CA GLY A 201 -0.23 3.29 -9.70
C GLY A 201 0.44 4.63 -9.98
N ILE A 202 -0.08 5.68 -9.34
CA ILE A 202 0.31 7.06 -9.62
C ILE A 202 1.13 7.72 -8.50
N THR A 203 1.33 7.05 -7.37
CA THR A 203 2.02 7.63 -6.21
C THR A 203 3.46 7.16 -6.06
N GLY A 204 4.04 6.48 -7.05
CA GLY A 204 5.44 6.01 -7.02
C GLY A 204 6.49 7.12 -6.92
N SER A 205 7.76 6.74 -6.81
CA SER A 205 8.93 7.60 -6.94
C SER A 205 9.37 7.79 -8.40
N ASP A 206 9.09 6.85 -9.29
CA ASP A 206 9.38 7.01 -10.72
C ASP A 206 8.36 7.92 -11.42
N LEU A 207 8.68 9.21 -11.45
CA LEU A 207 7.86 10.24 -12.10
C LEU A 207 7.77 10.07 -13.63
N SER A 208 8.67 9.30 -14.26
CA SER A 208 8.63 9.09 -15.72
C SER A 208 7.41 8.26 -16.15
N ARG A 209 6.79 7.52 -15.23
CA ARG A 209 5.56 6.74 -15.43
C ARG A 209 4.33 7.62 -15.59
N LEU A 210 4.42 8.92 -15.26
CA LEU A 210 3.33 9.87 -15.30
C LEU A 210 3.47 10.83 -16.48
N LYS A 211 2.33 11.13 -17.13
CA LYS A 211 2.27 12.13 -18.21
C LYS A 211 1.91 13.50 -17.65
N PHE A 212 2.91 14.35 -17.43
CA PHE A 212 2.70 15.73 -16.99
C PHE A 212 2.47 16.68 -18.18
N GLU A 213 1.30 17.33 -18.23
CA GLU A 213 0.94 18.25 -19.33
C GLU A 213 1.07 19.75 -18.99
N ARG A 214 0.92 20.11 -17.72
CA ARG A 214 0.87 21.52 -17.26
C ARG A 214 1.99 21.90 -16.29
N VAL A 215 3.03 21.07 -16.18
CA VAL A 215 4.19 21.38 -15.34
C VAL A 215 5.04 22.46 -16.00
N ARG A 216 5.53 23.44 -15.23
CA ARG A 216 6.46 24.45 -15.73
C ARG A 216 7.79 23.76 -16.04
N ARG A 217 8.21 23.77 -17.31
CA ARG A 217 9.49 23.23 -17.75
C ARG A 217 10.48 24.36 -18.06
N PRO A 218 11.80 24.14 -17.88
CA PRO A 218 12.40 22.90 -17.39
C PRO A 218 12.20 22.68 -15.88
N ILE A 219 12.04 21.43 -15.46
CA ILE A 219 11.95 21.01 -14.05
C ILE A 219 12.68 19.69 -13.83
N TRP A 220 13.60 19.67 -12.87
CA TRP A 220 14.24 18.44 -12.45
C TRP A 220 13.27 17.63 -11.56
N PRO A 221 13.14 16.29 -11.69
CA PRO A 221 13.93 15.38 -12.54
C PRO A 221 13.34 15.10 -13.94
N LEU A 222 12.22 15.73 -14.33
CA LEU A 222 11.59 15.48 -15.64
C LEU A 222 12.41 16.02 -16.83
N ASP A 223 13.23 17.03 -16.57
CA ASP A 223 14.19 17.64 -17.49
C ASP A 223 15.59 17.54 -16.84
N PRO A 224 16.34 16.44 -17.08
CA PRO A 224 17.57 16.13 -16.34
C PRO A 224 18.72 17.10 -16.62
N ASP A 225 18.71 17.74 -17.79
CA ASP A 225 19.71 18.71 -18.22
C ASP A 225 19.48 20.12 -17.63
N LEU A 226 18.52 20.27 -16.72
CA LEU A 226 18.27 21.54 -16.04
C LEU A 226 19.47 21.93 -15.16
N ASP A 227 20.15 22.99 -15.57
CA ASP A 227 21.07 23.75 -14.73
C ASP A 227 20.35 24.98 -14.15
N TRP A 228 20.28 25.06 -12.82
CA TRP A 228 19.55 26.12 -12.13
C TRP A 228 20.51 27.12 -11.51
N ASP A 229 20.50 28.35 -12.02
CA ASP A 229 21.17 29.48 -11.39
C ASP A 229 20.30 30.07 -10.28
N ILE A 230 20.63 29.73 -9.04
CA ILE A 230 19.95 30.23 -7.84
C ILE A 230 20.00 31.76 -7.69
N THR A 231 21.01 32.42 -8.28
CA THR A 231 21.19 33.87 -8.15
C THR A 231 20.25 34.67 -9.04
N ALA A 232 19.74 34.07 -10.12
CA ALA A 232 18.81 34.70 -11.06
C ALA A 232 17.38 34.88 -10.50
N THR A 233 17.04 34.22 -9.38
CA THR A 233 15.68 34.19 -8.81
C THR A 233 15.33 35.39 -7.91
N ARG A 234 16.19 36.40 -7.82
CA ARG A 234 15.88 37.67 -7.11
C ARG A 234 15.19 38.66 -8.04
N ARG A 235 13.87 38.53 -8.23
CA ARG A 235 12.99 39.63 -8.64
C ARG A 235 11.64 39.51 -7.96
#